data_AF-A0A8B3PH26-F1
#
_entry.id   AF-A0A8B3PH26-F1
#
_cell.length_a   1.000
_cell.length_b   1.000
_cell.length_c   1.000
_cell.angle_alpha   90.00
_cell.angle_beta   90.00
_cell.angle_gamma   90.00
#
_symmetry.space_group_name_H-M   'P 1'
#
loop_
_entity.id
_entity.type
_entity.pdbx_description
1 polymer ?
#
loop_
_entity_poly.entity_id
_entity_poly.type
_entity_poly.pdbx_seq_one_letter_code
_entity_poly.pdbx_strand_id
1 'polypeptide(L)' 'MTSIGQAREYQQHLLSEMWRFRGERVQPMCLTVIGQLAGLVSGAYFADFGDEVECVDLDDKGIDALKGSEMPKRHLLFCT' A
#
# COMPACT_ATOMS: atom_id res chain seq x y z
N MET A 1 9.40 27.53 -5.97
CA MET A 1 9.16 26.73 -7.19
C MET A 1 10.28 25.71 -7.29
N THR A 2 10.07 24.48 -6.80
CA THR A 2 10.99 23.37 -7.05
C THR A 2 10.94 23.05 -8.54
N SER A 3 12.11 23.01 -9.20
CA SER A 3 12.14 22.66 -10.62
C SER A 3 11.68 21.20 -10.78
N ILE A 4 11.04 20.89 -11.91
CA ILE A 4 10.58 19.53 -12.24
C ILE A 4 11.74 18.51 -12.13
N GLY A 5 12.98 18.95 -12.37
CA GLY A 5 14.19 18.13 -12.19
C GLY A 5 14.44 17.73 -10.74
N GLN A 6 14.33 18.67 -9.79
CA GLN A 6 14.54 18.39 -8.37
C GLN A 6 13.49 17.45 -7.78
N ALA A 7 12.23 17.58 -8.21
CA ALA A 7 11.16 16.68 -7.79
C ALA A 7 11.42 15.24 -8.25
N ARG A 8 11.89 15.07 -9.50
CA ARG A 8 12.18 13.75 -10.06
C ARG A 8 13.37 13.07 -9.38
N GLU A 9 14.44 13.81 -9.10
CA GLU A 9 15.62 13.29 -8.38
C GLU A 9 15.25 12.85 -6.95
N TYR A 10 14.44 13.64 -6.25
CA TYR A 10 13.96 13.28 -4.92
C TYR A 10 13.11 12.00 -4.93
N GLN A 11 12.22 11.85 -5.91
CA GLN A 11 11.45 10.62 -6.08
C GLN A 11 12.35 9.40 -6.35
N GLN A 12 13.36 9.55 -7.21
CA GLN A 12 14.31 8.48 -7.50
C GLN A 12 15.12 8.09 -6.26
N HIS A 13 15.52 9.08 -5.46
CA HIS A 13 16.23 8.85 -4.21
C HIS A 13 15.37 8.06 -3.21
N LEU A 14 14.12 8.49 -2.98
CA LEU A 14 13.20 7.78 -2.09
C LEU A 14 12.97 6.33 -2.53
N LEU A 15 12.77 6.09 -3.83
CA LEU A 15 12.66 4.74 -4.38
C LEU A 15 13.93 3.92 -4.12
N SER A 16 15.11 4.52 -4.31
CA SER A 16 16.38 3.83 -4.04
C SER A 16 16.56 3.43 -2.58
N GLU A 17 16.12 4.28 -1.63
CA GLU A 17 16.16 3.96 -0.21
C GLU A 17 15.16 2.86 0.15
N MET A 18 13.94 2.91 -0.38
CA MET A 18 12.94 1.85 -0.20
C MET A 18 13.46 0.49 -0.68
N TRP A 19 14.09 0.43 -1.85
CA TRP A 19 14.69 -0.81 -2.37
C TRP A 19 15.86 -1.30 -1.51
N ARG A 20 16.67 -0.39 -0.96
CA ARG A 20 17.75 -0.77 -0.03
C ARG A 20 17.18 -1.41 1.24
N PHE A 21 16.18 -0.79 1.86
CA PHE A 21 15.52 -1.34 3.05
C PHE A 21 14.87 -2.70 2.79
N ARG A 22 14.30 -2.91 1.60
CA ARG A 22 13.75 -4.21 1.18
C ARG A 22 14.83 -5.30 1.16
N GLY A 23 16.03 -5.00 0.66
CA GLY A 23 17.15 -5.95 0.59
C GLY A 23 17.77 -6.30 1.95
N GLU A 24 17.60 -5.46 2.96
CA GLU A 24 18.10 -5.67 4.32
C GLU A 24 17.14 -6.48 5.21
N ARG A 25 15.89 -6.70 4.78
CA ARG A 25 14.91 -7.46 5.58
C ARG A 25 15.26 -8.94 5.63
N VAL A 26 15.28 -9.47 6.85
CA VAL A 26 15.81 -10.81 7.14
C VAL A 26 14.88 -11.91 6.63
N GLN A 27 13.55 -11.78 6.76
CA GLN A 27 12.55 -12.72 6.20
C GLN A 27 11.19 -12.04 5.93
N PRO A 28 10.42 -12.54 4.93
CA PRO A 28 9.03 -12.12 4.70
C PRO A 28 8.12 -12.51 5.87
N MET A 29 7.10 -11.70 6.14
CA MET A 29 6.07 -11.99 7.14
C MET A 29 4.72 -12.31 6.50
N CYS A 30 3.87 -13.02 7.23
CA CYS A 30 2.46 -13.23 6.89
C CYS A 30 1.58 -12.28 7.71
N LEU A 31 0.78 -11.44 7.04
CA LEU A 31 -0.01 -10.37 7.64
C LEU A 31 -1.48 -10.47 7.21
N THR A 32 -2.39 -10.43 8.19
CA THR A 32 -3.82 -10.18 7.93
C THR A 32 -4.13 -8.73 8.28
N VAL A 33 -4.62 -7.96 7.31
CA VAL A 33 -4.95 -6.55 7.49
C VAL A 33 -6.46 -6.36 7.45
N ILE A 34 -7.02 -5.83 8.54
CA ILE A 34 -8.46 -5.65 8.73
C ILE A 34 -8.83 -4.19 8.47
N GLY A 35 -9.79 -3.97 7.57
CA GLY A 35 -10.42 -2.67 7.34
C GLY A 35 -9.95 -1.94 6.06
N GLN A 36 -10.88 -1.19 5.46
CA GLN A 36 -10.66 -0.40 4.26
C GLN A 36 -9.88 0.91 4.48
N LEU A 37 -9.34 1.45 3.38
CA LEU A 37 -8.51 2.66 3.28
C LEU A 37 -7.14 2.56 3.97
N ALA A 38 -7.08 2.63 5.30
CA ALA A 38 -5.81 2.57 6.02
C ALA A 38 -5.20 1.17 5.91
N GLY A 39 -6.01 0.14 6.15
CA GLY A 39 -5.59 -1.24 6.01
C GLY A 39 -5.15 -1.57 4.59
N LEU A 40 -5.87 -1.07 3.58
CA LEU A 40 -5.48 -1.28 2.18
C LEU A 40 -4.13 -0.65 1.83
N VAL A 41 -3.92 0.62 2.19
CA VAL A 41 -2.67 1.33 1.89
C VAL A 41 -1.50 0.67 2.61
N SER A 42 -1.69 0.29 3.87
CA SER A 42 -0.68 -0.45 4.64
C SER A 42 -0.42 -1.84 4.06
N GLY A 43 -1.46 -2.58 3.67
CA GLY A 43 -1.34 -3.91 3.09
C GLY A 43 -0.59 -3.88 1.75
N ALA A 44 -0.90 -2.92 0.88
CA ALA A 44 -0.16 -2.71 -0.36
C ALA A 44 1.32 -2.40 -0.11
N TYR A 45 1.60 -1.53 0.87
CA TYR A 45 2.98 -1.23 1.28
C TYR A 45 3.72 -2.50 1.75
N PHE A 46 3.12 -3.31 2.63
CA PHE A 46 3.76 -4.54 3.10
C PHE A 46 3.98 -5.57 1.97
N ALA A 47 3.02 -5.70 1.06
CA ALA A 47 3.14 -6.56 -0.12
C ALA A 47 4.28 -6.11 -1.05
N ASP A 48 4.44 -4.80 -1.28
CA ASP A 48 5.57 -4.26 -2.07
C ASP A 48 6.93 -4.59 -1.41
N PHE A 49 6.97 -4.61 -0.09
CA PHE A 49 8.14 -5.05 0.69
C PHE A 49 8.35 -6.58 0.72
N GLY A 50 7.49 -7.35 0.04
CA GLY A 50 7.61 -8.79 -0.13
C GLY A 50 6.94 -9.63 0.94
N ASP A 51 6.15 -9.03 1.83
CA ASP A 51 5.34 -9.78 2.80
C ASP A 51 4.15 -10.47 2.11
N GLU A 52 3.70 -11.59 2.67
CA GLU A 52 2.44 -12.23 2.31
C GLU A 52 1.31 -11.53 3.05
N VAL A 53 0.39 -10.90 2.32
CA VAL A 53 -0.65 -10.03 2.90
C VAL A 53 -2.04 -10.46 2.45
N GLU A 54 -2.93 -10.68 3.41
CA GLU A 54 -4.36 -10.89 3.19
C GLU A 54 -5.15 -9.69 3.74
N CYS A 55 -5.84 -8.95 2.88
CA CYS A 55 -6.73 -7.87 3.28
C CYS A 55 -8.16 -8.41 3.47
N VAL A 56 -8.77 -8.15 4.62
CA VAL A 56 -10.14 -8.55 4.94
C VAL A 56 -10.97 -7.34 5.36
N ASP A 57 -12.23 -7.30 4.93
CA ASP A 57 -13.19 -6.26 5.28
C ASP A 57 -14.60 -6.87 5.32
N LEU A 58 -15.54 -6.23 6.01
CA LEU A 58 -16.94 -6.66 6.04
C LEU A 58 -17.66 -6.34 4.71
N ASP A 59 -17.12 -5.43 3.92
CA ASP A 59 -17.64 -5.09 2.60
C ASP A 59 -17.02 -5.97 1.51
N ASP A 60 -17.68 -7.09 1.24
CA ASP A 60 -17.30 -8.01 0.17
C ASP A 60 -17.15 -7.30 -1.19
N LYS A 61 -17.97 -6.27 -1.48
CA LYS A 61 -17.89 -5.52 -2.74
C LYS A 61 -16.60 -4.69 -2.84
N GLY A 62 -16.14 -4.15 -1.71
CA GLY A 62 -14.88 -3.42 -1.63
C GLY A 62 -13.70 -4.35 -1.86
N ILE A 63 -13.72 -5.53 -1.24
CA ILE A 63 -12.70 -6.57 -1.44
C ILE A 63 -12.67 -7.08 -2.88
N ASP A 64 -13.83 -7.33 -3.49
CA ASP A 64 -13.87 -7.83 -4.87
C ASP A 64 -13.42 -6.78 -5.89
N ALA A 65 -13.71 -5.49 -5.65
CA ALA A 65 -13.16 -4.40 -6.46
C ALA A 65 -11.63 -4.41 -6.42
N LEU A 66 -11.03 -4.62 -5.24
CA LEU A 66 -9.58 -4.68 -5.07
C LEU A 66 -8.93 -5.85 -5.83
N LYS A 67 -9.57 -7.02 -5.83
CA LYS A 67 -9.12 -8.16 -6.66
C LYS A 67 -9.14 -7.81 -8.16
N GLY A 68 -10.05 -6.94 -8.58
CA GLY A 68 -10.12 -6.39 -9.93
C GLY A 68 -9.14 -5.25 -10.22
N SER A 69 -8.22 -4.91 -9.30
CA SER A 69 -7.38 -3.71 -9.37
C SER A 69 -8.18 -2.40 -9.47
N GLU A 70 -9.43 -2.42 -9.00
CA GLU A 70 -10.28 -1.25 -8.92
C GLU A 70 -10.22 -0.65 -7.52
N MET A 71 -10.05 0.67 -7.43
CA MET A 71 -10.21 1.37 -6.16
C MET A 71 -11.69 1.30 -5.71
N PRO A 72 -11.98 0.83 -4.49
CA PRO A 72 -13.34 0.77 -3.98
C PRO A 72 -14.00 2.16 -4.03
N LYS A 73 -15.15 2.24 -4.70
CA LYS A 73 -15.86 3.52 -4.91
C LYS A 73 -16.76 3.92 -3.73
N ARG A 74 -16.65 3.29 -2.56
CA ARG A 74 -17.51 3.65 -1.43
C ARG A 74 -17.16 5.04 -0.90
N HIS A 75 -18.22 5.84 -0.75
CA HIS A 75 -18.18 7.14 -0.11
C HIS A 75 -17.49 7.06 1.25
N LEU A 76 -16.65 8.07 1.51
CA LEU A 76 -16.12 8.50 2.80
C LEU A 76 -17.24 8.64 3.85
N LEU A 77 -17.73 7.53 4.37
CA LEU A 77 -18.67 7.47 5.49
C LEU A 77 -18.18 6.32 6.35
N PHE A 78 -17.24 6.65 7.24
CA PHE A 78 -17.24 6.31 8.67
C PHE A 78 -15.97 6.94 9.29
N CYS A 79 -15.99 8.27 9.33
CA CYS A 79 -15.28 9.05 10.35
C CYS A 79 -16.34 9.89 11.06
N THR A 80 -17.07 9.27 11.99
CA THR A 80 -17.72 9.93 13.12
C THR A 80 -17.44 9.10 14.35
#